data_AF-A0A7X8M2S4-F1
#
_entry.id   AF-A0A7X8M2S4-F1
#
_cell.length_a   1.000
_cell.length_b   1.000
_cell.length_c   1.000
_cell.angle_alpha   90.00
_cell.angle_beta   90.00
_cell.angle_gamma   90.00
#
_symmetry.space_group_name_H-M   'P 1'
#
loop_
_entity.id
_entity.type
_entity.pdbx_description
1 polymer ?
#
loop_
_entity_poly.entity_id
_entity_poly.type
_entity_poly.pdbx_seq_one_letter_code
_entity_poly.pdbx_strand_id
1 'polypeptide(L)'
;MALPEKEIDITRNIKIIEWLKSQLLADLADLFKVLASGVREELHEAVGDVLSNIILISYLLGKRLGVSYNAVEMKIQNKVRLGLVENNDVEKYYGDLSELSRHLGSSRRKEK
;
A
#
# COMPACT_ATOMS: atom_id res chain seq x y z
N MET A 1 -29.29 2.55 29.69
CA MET A 1 -29.48 1.73 28.47
C MET A 1 -28.11 1.35 27.95
N ALA A 2 -27.80 0.06 27.85
CA ALA A 2 -26.58 -0.41 27.19
C ALA A 2 -26.76 -0.27 25.68
N LEU A 3 -25.78 0.31 24.99
CA LEU A 3 -25.78 0.37 23.53
C LEU A 3 -25.68 -1.06 22.97
N PRO A 4 -26.47 -1.42 21.95
CA PRO A 4 -26.40 -2.74 21.34
C PRO A 4 -25.00 -3.01 20.76
N GLU A 5 -24.50 -4.24 20.97
CA GLU A 5 -23.13 -4.67 20.65
C GLU A 5 -22.71 -4.36 19.20
N LYS A 6 -23.67 -4.43 18.25
CA LYS A 6 -23.47 -4.09 16.84
C LYS A 6 -23.16 -2.60 16.61
N GLU A 7 -23.78 -1.69 17.34
CA GLU A 7 -23.49 -0.24 17.24
C GLU A 7 -22.11 0.10 17.80
N ILE A 8 -21.69 -0.62 18.85
CA ILE A 8 -20.35 -0.50 19.44
C ILE A 8 -19.28 -0.96 18.45
N ASP A 9 -19.50 -2.06 17.73
CA ASP A 9 -18.57 -2.57 16.72
C ASP A 9 -18.45 -1.63 15.51
N ILE A 10 -19.57 -1.07 15.02
CA ILE A 10 -19.57 -0.06 13.96
C ILE A 10 -18.77 1.17 14.39
N THR A 11 -19.01 1.68 15.61
CA THR A 11 -18.31 2.85 16.15
C THR A 11 -16.81 2.59 16.29
N ARG A 12 -16.43 1.38 16.73
CA ARG A 12 -15.03 0.96 16.83
C ARG A 12 -14.38 0.88 15.46
N ASN A 13 -15.07 0.34 14.46
CA ASN A 13 -14.57 0.26 13.09
C ASN A 13 -14.33 1.65 12.49
N ILE A 14 -15.26 2.59 12.69
CA ILE A 14 -15.09 3.99 12.26
C ILE A 14 -13.86 4.62 12.91
N LYS A 15 -13.69 4.47 14.22
CA LYS A 15 -12.51 5.00 14.93
C LYS A 15 -11.19 4.44 14.38
N ILE A 16 -11.16 3.13 14.09
CA ILE A 16 -9.97 2.49 13.49
C ILE A 16 -9.72 3.05 12.09
N ILE A 17 -10.75 3.24 11.27
CA ILE A 17 -10.61 3.83 9.93
C ILE A 17 -10.04 5.24 10.01
N GLU A 18 -10.56 6.10 10.89
CA GLU A 18 -10.04 7.46 11.06
C GLU A 18 -8.57 7.48 11.51
N TRP A 19 -8.22 6.58 12.43
CA TRP A 19 -6.84 6.43 12.88
C TRP A 19 -5.92 5.95 11.75
N LEU A 20 -6.30 4.92 11.00
CA LEU A 20 -5.53 4.40 9.86
C LEU A 20 -5.32 5.46 8.77
N LYS A 21 -6.34 6.28 8.47
CA LYS A 21 -6.19 7.40 7.53
C LYS A 21 -5.19 8.43 8.02
N SER A 22 -5.23 8.76 9.31
CA SER A 22 -4.30 9.72 9.92
C SER A 22 -2.87 9.20 9.89
N GLN A 23 -2.67 7.91 10.18
CA GLN A 23 -1.36 7.29 10.11
C GLN A 23 -0.83 7.22 8.67
N LEU A 24 -1.68 6.89 7.70
CA LEU A 24 -1.29 6.89 6.28
C LEU A 24 -0.79 8.27 5.83
N LEU A 25 -1.43 9.35 6.30
CA LEU A 25 -0.99 10.72 6.03
C LEU A 25 0.34 11.05 6.73
N ALA A 26 0.53 10.59 7.95
CA ALA A 26 1.79 10.77 8.69
C ALA A 26 2.96 10.06 7.99
N ASP A 27 2.75 8.81 7.57
CA ASP A 27 3.78 8.04 6.84
C ASP A 27 4.14 8.72 5.52
N LEU A 28 3.16 9.29 4.81
CA LEU A 28 3.43 10.05 3.58
C LEU A 28 4.24 11.32 3.86
N ALA A 29 3.94 12.02 4.96
CA ALA A 29 4.74 13.18 5.38
C ALA A 29 6.17 12.77 5.76
N ASP A 30 6.35 11.62 6.41
CA ASP A 30 7.66 11.10 6.76
C ASP A 30 8.45 10.64 5.54
N LEU A 31 7.80 10.05 4.53
CA LEU A 31 8.42 9.75 3.24
C LEU A 31 9.04 11.02 2.63
N PHE A 32 8.29 12.12 2.61
CA PHE A 32 8.79 13.39 2.08
C PHE A 32 9.95 13.96 2.90
N LYS A 33 9.93 13.84 4.23
CA LYS A 33 11.06 14.26 5.08
C LYS A 33 12.31 13.44 4.80
N VAL A 34 12.17 12.12 4.71
CA VAL A 34 13.28 11.20 4.43
C VAL A 34 13.92 11.56 3.08
N LEU A 35 13.11 11.73 2.03
CA LEU A 35 13.60 12.10 0.70
C LEU A 35 14.20 13.51 0.64
N ALA A 36 13.70 14.46 1.43
CA ALA A 36 14.24 15.82 1.51
C ALA A 36 15.59 15.89 2.26
N SER A 37 15.92 14.87 3.06
CA SER A 37 17.09 14.89 3.95
C SER A 37 18.44 14.60 3.28
N GLY A 38 18.47 14.42 1.96
CA GLY A 38 19.67 14.18 1.16
C GLY A 38 20.14 12.72 1.14
N VAL A 39 21.11 12.40 0.27
CA VAL A 39 21.63 11.04 0.09
C VAL A 39 22.55 10.67 1.24
N ARG A 40 22.10 9.75 2.10
CA ARG A 40 22.88 9.05 3.12
C ARG A 40 22.78 7.55 2.86
N GLU A 41 23.75 6.77 3.31
CA GLU A 41 23.77 5.31 3.11
C GLU A 41 22.52 4.62 3.71
N GLU A 42 21.97 5.20 4.78
CA GLU A 42 20.74 4.78 5.46
C GLU A 42 19.44 5.16 4.71
N LEU A 43 19.52 5.95 3.63
CA LEU A 43 18.33 6.45 2.93
C LEU A 43 17.51 5.32 2.31
N HIS A 44 18.19 4.31 1.73
CA HIS A 44 17.51 3.20 1.08
C HIS A 44 16.70 2.35 2.06
N GLU A 45 17.27 2.09 3.24
CA GLU A 45 16.59 1.36 4.32
C GLU A 45 15.39 2.17 4.83
N ALA A 46 15.58 3.45 5.14
CA ALA A 46 14.52 4.32 5.61
C ALA A 46 13.36 4.47 4.60
N VAL A 47 13.67 4.59 3.30
CA VAL A 47 12.64 4.63 2.24
C VAL A 47 11.90 3.30 2.17
N GLY A 48 12.61 2.18 2.24
CA GLY A 48 12.02 0.85 2.25
C GLY A 48 11.03 0.67 3.40
N ASP A 49 11.43 1.06 4.61
CA ASP A 49 10.60 0.99 5.80
C ASP A 49 9.32 1.82 5.68
N VAL A 50 9.44 3.10 5.28
CA VAL A 50 8.27 3.98 5.13
C VAL A 50 7.32 3.46 4.04
N LEU A 51 7.85 3.03 2.89
CA LEU A 51 7.02 2.46 1.82
C LEU A 51 6.32 1.17 2.27
N SER A 52 6.99 0.32 3.03
CA SER A 52 6.39 -0.91 3.56
C SER A 52 5.24 -0.60 4.53
N ASN A 53 5.37 0.43 5.37
CA ASN A 53 4.32 0.84 6.30
C ASN A 53 3.09 1.40 5.58
N ILE A 54 3.31 2.23 4.55
CA ILE A 54 2.23 2.73 3.68
C ILE A 54 1.44 1.57 3.05
N ILE A 55 2.13 0.54 2.56
CA ILE A 55 1.49 -0.65 1.98
C ILE A 55 0.70 -1.42 3.05
N LEU A 56 1.29 -1.64 4.23
CA LEU A 56 0.63 -2.32 5.35
C LEU A 56 -0.66 -1.61 5.76
N ILE A 57 -0.62 -0.30 5.98
CA ILE A 57 -1.78 0.50 6.36
C ILE A 57 -2.84 0.48 5.27
N SER A 58 -2.44 0.53 3.99
CA SER A 58 -3.37 0.44 2.87
C SER A 58 -4.15 -0.88 2.88
N TYR A 59 -3.50 -2.00 3.21
CA TYR A 59 -4.19 -3.29 3.36
C TYR A 59 -5.16 -3.29 4.55
N LEU A 60 -4.71 -2.81 5.72
CA LEU A 60 -5.55 -2.75 6.92
C LEU A 60 -6.77 -1.86 6.72
N LEU A 61 -6.59 -0.71 6.07
CA LEU A 61 -7.67 0.21 5.72
C LEU A 61 -8.65 -0.45 4.76
N GLY A 62 -8.15 -1.12 3.71
CA GLY A 62 -8.98 -1.91 2.78
C GLY A 62 -9.84 -2.93 3.52
N LYS A 63 -9.25 -3.70 4.44
CA LYS A 63 -9.98 -4.70 5.25
C LYS A 63 -11.10 -4.09 6.08
N ARG A 64 -10.85 -2.94 6.72
CA ARG A 64 -11.86 -2.22 7.53
C ARG A 64 -12.98 -1.61 6.70
N LEU A 65 -12.72 -1.34 5.42
CA LEU A 65 -13.69 -0.89 4.42
C LEU A 65 -14.40 -2.03 3.68
N GLY A 66 -14.15 -3.30 4.05
CA GLY A 66 -14.80 -4.46 3.44
C GLY A 66 -14.12 -4.98 2.16
N VAL A 67 -12.92 -4.52 1.85
CA VAL A 67 -12.11 -5.01 0.72
C VAL A 67 -11.12 -6.08 1.23
N SER A 68 -11.12 -7.27 0.63
CA SER A 68 -10.15 -8.32 1.00
C SER A 68 -8.75 -7.98 0.50
N TYR A 69 -7.72 -8.52 1.16
CA TYR A 69 -6.32 -8.36 0.73
C TYR A 69 -6.11 -8.83 -0.71
N ASN A 70 -6.64 -10.01 -1.05
CA ASN A 70 -6.58 -10.55 -2.41
C ASN A 70 -7.23 -9.61 -3.45
N ALA A 71 -8.31 -8.90 -3.09
CA ALA A 71 -8.94 -7.95 -4.00
C ALA A 71 -8.07 -6.71 -4.24
N VAL A 72 -7.34 -6.24 -3.21
CA VAL A 72 -6.34 -5.16 -3.35
C VAL A 72 -5.19 -5.62 -4.25
N GLU A 73 -4.64 -6.81 -4.00
CA GLU A 73 -3.55 -7.38 -4.81
C GLU A 73 -3.96 -7.57 -6.27
N MET A 74 -5.15 -8.10 -6.52
CA MET A 74 -5.67 -8.27 -7.89
C MET A 74 -5.81 -6.92 -8.60
N LYS A 75 -6.27 -5.87 -7.89
CA LYS A 75 -6.32 -4.52 -8.45
C LYS A 75 -4.92 -3.97 -8.76
N ILE A 76 -3.91 -4.22 -7.93
CA ILE A 76 -2.52 -3.83 -8.21
C ILE A 76 -2.01 -4.52 -9.46
N GLN A 77 -2.21 -5.83 -9.58
CA GLN A 77 -1.77 -6.60 -10.76
C GLN A 77 -2.45 -6.14 -12.05
N ASN A 78 -3.74 -5.82 -11.98
CA ASN A 78 -4.48 -5.28 -13.12
C ASN A 78 -3.95 -3.91 -13.54
N LYS A 79 -3.59 -3.04 -12.60
CA LYS A 79 -2.96 -1.74 -12.91
C LYS A 79 -1.60 -1.90 -13.59
N VAL A 80 -0.77 -2.83 -13.11
CA VAL A 80 0.53 -3.13 -13.75
C VAL A 80 0.32 -3.61 -15.19
N ARG A 81 -0.59 -4.57 -15.39
CA ARG A 81 -0.93 -5.07 -16.75
C ARG A 81 -1.46 -3.97 -17.66
N LEU A 82 -2.33 -3.11 -17.14
CA LEU A 82 -2.87 -2.00 -17.91
C LEU A 82 -1.76 -1.03 -18.31
N GLY A 83 -0.89 -0.63 -17.38
CA GLY A 83 0.23 0.26 -17.68
C GLY A 83 1.22 -0.30 -18.70
N LEU A 84 1.41 -1.63 -18.73
CA LEU A 84 2.18 -2.32 -19.76
C LEU A 84 1.51 -2.24 -21.15
N VAL A 85 0.19 -2.43 -21.22
CA VAL A 85 -0.57 -2.34 -22.49
C VAL A 85 -0.61 -0.91 -23.01
N GLU A 86 -0.79 0.07 -22.12
CA GLU A 86 -0.82 1.48 -22.46
C GLU A 86 0.58 2.04 -22.79
N ASN A 87 1.64 1.30 -22.48
CA ASN A 87 3.03 1.72 -22.62
C ASN A 87 3.25 3.11 -22.01
N ASN A 88 2.81 3.28 -20.76
CA ASN A 88 2.91 4.55 -20.06
C ASN A 88 4.37 5.00 -19.90
N ASP A 89 4.60 6.28 -19.57
CA ASP A 89 5.96 6.84 -19.51
C ASP A 89 6.89 6.06 -18.56
N VAL A 90 6.36 5.52 -17.46
CA VAL A 90 7.11 4.69 -16.51
C VAL A 90 7.66 3.43 -17.20
N GLU A 91 6.82 2.70 -17.93
CA GLU A 91 7.28 1.53 -18.69
C GLU A 91 8.15 1.93 -19.88
N LYS A 92 7.73 2.93 -20.65
CA LYS A 92 8.38 3.35 -21.89
C LYS A 92 9.83 3.81 -21.66
N TYR A 93 10.09 4.53 -20.58
CA TYR A 93 11.41 5.11 -20.30
C TYR A 93 12.25 4.29 -19.31
N TYR A 94 11.63 3.53 -18.40
CA TYR A 94 12.35 2.86 -17.31
C TYR A 94 12.15 1.34 -17.29
N GLY A 95 11.06 0.81 -17.85
CA GLY A 95 10.74 -0.62 -17.81
C GLY A 95 10.32 -1.13 -16.42
N ASP A 96 9.99 -0.22 -15.50
CA ASP A 96 9.71 -0.55 -14.09
C ASP A 96 8.48 -1.44 -13.93
N LEU A 97 7.46 -1.29 -14.79
CA LEU A 97 6.26 -2.12 -14.72
C LEU A 97 6.54 -3.55 -15.17
N SER A 98 7.40 -3.72 -16.17
CA SER A 98 7.89 -5.03 -16.60
C SER A 98 8.67 -5.72 -15.48
N GLU A 99 9.54 -4.98 -14.77
CA GLU A 99 10.26 -5.50 -13.61
C GLU A 99 9.33 -5.86 -12.45
N LEU A 100 8.41 -4.97 -12.09
CA LEU A 100 7.43 -5.20 -11.04
C LEU A 100 6.54 -6.40 -11.34
N SER A 101 6.11 -6.56 -12.59
CA SER A 101 5.33 -7.71 -13.05
C SER A 101 6.08 -9.03 -12.84
N ARG A 102 7.37 -9.09 -13.19
CA ARG A 102 8.22 -10.27 -12.94
C ARG A 102 8.37 -10.55 -11.44
N HIS A 103 8.61 -9.52 -10.64
CA HIS A 103 8.73 -9.64 -9.19
C HIS A 103 7.45 -10.25 -8.58
N LEU A 104 6.28 -9.65 -8.84
CA LEU A 104 4.98 -10.13 -8.35
C LEU A 104 4.59 -11.53 -8.87
N GLY A 105 5.06 -11.90 -10.07
CA GLY A 105 4.86 -13.23 -10.65
C GLY A 105 5.74 -14.31 -10.01
N SER A 106 6.97 -13.96 -9.63
CA SER A 106 7.93 -14.89 -9.01
C SER A 106 7.61 -15.18 -7.54
N SER A 107 7.14 -14.19 -6.77
CA SER A 107 6.74 -14.37 -5.36
C SER A 107 5.60 -15.40 -5.22
N ARG A 108 4.65 -15.43 -6.17
CA ARG A 108 3.55 -16.42 -6.17
C ARG A 108 3.94 -17.85 -6.54
N ARG A 109 5.11 -18.05 -7.14
CA ARG A 109 5.62 -19.40 -7.45
C ARG A 109 6.37 -20.03 -6.29
N LYS A 110 6.88 -19.24 -5.34
CA LYS A 110 7.62 -19.73 -4.18
C LYS A 110 6.72 -20.28 -3.06
N GLU A 111 5.43 -20.00 -3.10
CA GLU A 111 4.43 -20.45 -2.12
C GLU A 111 3.62 -21.68 -2.56
N LYS A 112 3.99 -22.31 -3.69
CA LYS A 112 3.43 -23.59 -4.16
C LYS A 112 4.47 -24.70 -4.04
#